data_AF-A0A1H0VKY7-F1
#
_entry.id   AF-A0A1H0VKY7-F1
#
_cell.length_a   1.000
_cell.length_b   1.000
_cell.length_c   1.000
_cell.angle_alpha   90.00
_cell.angle_beta   90.00
_cell.angle_gamma   90.00
#
_symmetry.space_group_name_H-M   'P 1'
#
loop_
_entity.id
_entity.type
_entity.pdbx_description
1 polymer ?
#
loop_
_entity_poly.entity_id
_entity_poly.type
_entity_poly.pdbx_seq_one_letter_code
_entity_poly.pdbx_strand_id
1 'polypeptide(L)'
;MAIYLNTIKPIENYKRLINTKYFVDKYMIIEKTNELINTTNNYLCVTRPRRFGKSSVADMLGSYYSKAVDSKEVFESLKISKADGYEEHLNKYNVINISFNTIPDKNKTYDDYIGFIQSGLVDDIKNMYPTLEIKNYFNISNMLSATNEKFIFIFDEWDYIFNNNLYVENQNDFLEFFALRTFGEEIC
;
A
#
# COMPACT_ATOMS: atom_id res chain seq x y z
N MET A 1 -7.14 13.08 -9.06
CA MET A 1 -6.11 12.05 -9.31
C MET A 1 -6.01 11.24 -8.04
N ALA A 2 -6.05 9.90 -8.12
CA ALA A 2 -6.01 9.07 -6.92
C ALA A 2 -4.67 9.22 -6.18
N ILE A 3 -4.70 9.27 -4.86
CA ILE A 3 -3.52 9.54 -4.02
C ILE A 3 -2.93 8.24 -3.45
N TYR A 4 -3.79 7.28 -3.07
CA TYR A 4 -3.44 6.07 -2.35
C TYR A 4 -3.99 4.79 -3.00
N LEU A 5 -5.26 4.79 -3.43
CA LEU A 5 -5.92 3.60 -4.01
C LEU A 5 -5.61 3.48 -5.49
N ASN A 6 -5.10 2.31 -5.91
CA ASN A 6 -4.94 1.93 -7.31
C ASN A 6 -4.16 2.95 -8.14
N THR A 7 -3.11 3.53 -7.55
CA THR A 7 -2.30 4.57 -8.19
C THR A 7 -1.28 3.98 -9.18
N ILE A 8 -0.85 4.79 -10.15
CA ILE A 8 0.19 4.44 -11.13
C ILE A 8 1.62 4.61 -10.60
N LYS A 9 1.79 5.28 -9.46
CA LYS A 9 3.11 5.63 -8.91
C LYS A 9 4.02 4.41 -8.67
N PRO A 10 3.54 3.28 -8.10
CA PRO A 10 4.37 2.09 -7.89
C PRO A 10 4.98 1.54 -9.19
N ILE A 11 4.19 1.41 -10.27
CA ILE A 11 4.69 0.87 -11.54
C ILE A 11 5.66 1.84 -12.23
N GLU A 12 5.42 3.15 -12.16
CA GLU A 12 6.36 4.14 -12.72
C GLU A 12 7.71 4.10 -12.00
N ASN A 13 7.70 4.05 -10.66
CA ASN A 13 8.90 3.95 -9.86
C ASN A 13 9.65 2.63 -10.12
N TYR A 14 8.92 1.50 -10.17
CA TYR A 14 9.51 0.20 -10.40
C TYR A 14 10.11 0.10 -11.81
N LYS A 15 9.44 0.64 -12.85
CA LYS A 15 9.99 0.76 -14.21
C LYS A 15 11.29 1.57 -14.24
N ARG A 16 11.43 2.61 -13.42
CA ARG A 16 12.71 3.34 -13.30
C ARG A 16 13.78 2.48 -12.64
N LEU A 17 13.42 1.72 -11.60
CA LEU A 17 14.34 0.85 -10.88
C LEU A 17 14.90 -0.28 -11.74
N ILE A 18 14.06 -1.00 -12.49
CA ILE A 18 14.51 -2.10 -13.37
C ILE A 18 15.49 -1.63 -14.46
N ASN A 19 15.38 -0.36 -14.88
CA ASN A 19 16.25 0.25 -15.89
C ASN A 19 17.59 0.76 -15.31
N THR A 20 17.83 0.57 -14.00
CA THR A 20 19.11 0.95 -13.40
C THR A 20 20.21 -0.07 -13.71
N LYS A 21 21.44 0.41 -13.94
CA LYS A 21 22.59 -0.44 -14.32
C LYS A 21 22.87 -1.59 -13.34
N TYR A 22 22.60 -1.37 -12.05
CA TYR A 22 22.89 -2.33 -10.98
C TYR A 22 21.60 -2.87 -10.34
N PHE A 23 20.55 -3.02 -11.14
CA PHE A 23 19.31 -3.63 -10.69
C PHE A 23 19.55 -5.06 -10.17
N VAL A 24 18.99 -5.35 -8.99
CA VAL A 24 18.98 -6.69 -8.41
C VAL A 24 17.53 -7.12 -8.30
N ASP A 25 17.20 -8.20 -8.99
CA ASP A 25 15.88 -8.81 -8.95
C ASP A 25 15.59 -9.38 -7.55
N LYS A 26 14.54 -8.86 -6.91
CA LYS A 26 14.06 -9.26 -5.57
C LYS A 26 12.81 -10.14 -5.62
N TYR A 27 12.59 -10.86 -6.72
CA TYR A 27 11.40 -11.69 -6.94
C TYR A 27 11.02 -12.63 -5.78
N MET A 28 11.99 -13.17 -5.04
CA MET A 28 11.71 -14.06 -3.89
C MET A 28 10.83 -13.40 -2.82
N ILE A 29 10.84 -12.07 -2.72
CA ILE A 29 9.92 -11.35 -1.83
C ILE A 29 8.48 -11.47 -2.34
N ILE A 30 8.25 -11.36 -3.65
CA ILE A 30 6.92 -11.54 -4.25
C ILE A 30 6.46 -12.98 -4.02
N GLU A 31 7.30 -13.97 -4.33
CA GLU A 31 7.01 -15.39 -4.11
C GLU A 31 6.59 -15.68 -2.66
N LYS A 32 7.37 -15.17 -1.69
CA LYS A 32 7.05 -15.32 -0.26
C LYS A 32 5.83 -14.53 0.18
N THR A 33 5.52 -13.41 -0.48
CA THR A 33 4.33 -12.62 -0.17
C THR A 33 3.08 -13.29 -0.74
N ASN A 34 3.16 -13.93 -1.91
CA ASN A 34 2.05 -14.69 -2.50
C ASN A 34 1.59 -15.82 -1.57
N GLU A 35 2.52 -16.50 -0.88
CA GLU A 35 2.21 -17.54 0.12
C GLU A 35 1.34 -17.05 1.29
N LEU A 36 1.32 -15.74 1.56
CA LEU A 36 0.56 -15.13 2.66
C LEU A 36 -0.85 -14.72 2.25
N ILE A 37 -1.11 -14.55 0.94
CA ILE A 37 -2.39 -14.08 0.42
C ILE A 37 -3.49 -15.12 0.70
N ASN A 38 -4.65 -14.65 1.15
CA ASN A 38 -5.80 -15.45 1.56
C ASN A 38 -5.52 -16.39 2.75
N THR A 39 -4.50 -16.10 3.57
CA THR A 39 -4.23 -16.82 4.82
C THR A 39 -4.65 -16.00 6.03
N THR A 40 -4.76 -16.64 7.19
CA THR A 40 -5.04 -15.92 8.46
C THR A 40 -3.85 -15.08 8.94
N ASN A 41 -2.65 -15.31 8.38
CA ASN A 41 -1.40 -14.60 8.72
C ASN A 41 -0.90 -13.82 7.49
N ASN A 42 -1.73 -12.95 6.95
CA ASN A 42 -1.47 -12.17 5.74
C ASN A 42 -0.71 -10.84 6.00
N TYR A 43 0.02 -10.75 7.12
CA TYR A 43 0.79 -9.56 7.48
C TYR A 43 2.27 -9.77 7.24
N LEU A 44 2.91 -8.86 6.50
CA LEU A 44 4.34 -8.84 6.27
C LEU A 44 4.94 -7.50 6.70
N CYS A 45 5.82 -7.53 7.70
CA CYS A 45 6.59 -6.35 8.10
C CYS A 45 8.05 -6.51 7.65
N VAL A 46 8.52 -5.59 6.81
CA VAL A 46 9.93 -5.55 6.35
C VAL A 46 10.67 -4.46 7.09
N THR A 47 11.38 -4.82 8.15
CA THR A 47 12.25 -3.89 8.91
C THR A 47 13.67 -3.91 8.33
N ARG A 48 14.15 -2.76 7.83
CA ARG A 48 15.54 -2.56 7.38
C ARG A 48 15.97 -1.11 7.60
N PRO A 49 17.28 -0.83 7.73
CA PRO A 49 17.74 0.55 7.87
C PRO A 49 17.35 1.45 6.68
N ARG A 50 17.46 2.77 6.86
CA ARG A 50 17.17 3.76 5.82
C ARG A 50 18.06 3.52 4.59
N ARG A 51 17.49 3.67 3.38
CA ARG A 51 18.14 3.45 2.07
C ARG A 51 18.51 1.99 1.71
N PHE A 52 17.98 1.00 2.41
CA PHE A 52 18.16 -0.42 2.05
C PHE A 52 17.10 -0.95 1.05
N GLY A 53 16.44 -0.04 0.33
CA GLY A 53 15.50 -0.36 -0.73
C GLY A 53 14.17 -0.94 -0.25
N LYS A 54 13.65 -0.43 0.89
CA LYS A 54 12.29 -0.74 1.38
C LYS A 54 11.22 -0.18 0.44
N SER A 55 11.30 1.11 0.11
CA SER A 55 10.40 1.75 -0.85
C SER A 55 10.40 1.05 -2.21
N SER A 56 11.56 0.59 -2.67
CA SER A 56 11.66 -0.21 -3.90
C SER A 56 10.89 -1.53 -3.83
N VAL A 57 10.80 -2.16 -2.65
CA VAL A 57 9.98 -3.36 -2.43
C VAL A 57 8.51 -2.99 -2.39
N ALA A 58 8.14 -1.87 -1.75
CA ALA A 58 6.77 -1.36 -1.77
C ALA A 58 6.28 -1.03 -3.19
N ASP A 59 7.11 -0.37 -4.00
CA ASP A 59 6.81 -0.09 -5.42
C ASP A 59 6.70 -1.38 -6.25
N MET A 60 7.59 -2.36 -6.00
CA MET A 60 7.56 -3.68 -6.64
C MET A 60 6.26 -4.44 -6.32
N LEU A 61 5.89 -4.55 -5.04
CA LEU A 61 4.66 -5.26 -4.64
C LEU A 61 3.41 -4.51 -5.13
N GLY A 62 3.39 -3.19 -5.02
CA GLY A 62 2.27 -2.38 -5.49
C GLY A 62 2.07 -2.47 -6.99
N SER A 63 3.15 -2.55 -7.77
CA SER A 63 3.06 -2.75 -9.22
C SER A 63 2.68 -4.17 -9.62
N TYR A 64 3.13 -5.19 -8.87
CA TYR A 64 2.82 -6.59 -9.13
C TYR A 64 1.34 -6.92 -8.87
N TYR A 65 0.78 -6.48 -7.74
CA TYR A 65 -0.58 -6.85 -7.34
C TYR A 65 -1.69 -5.98 -7.94
N SER A 66 -1.41 -4.70 -8.22
CA SER A 66 -2.45 -3.72 -8.54
C SER A 66 -3.18 -4.06 -9.84
N LYS A 67 -4.52 -4.17 -9.77
CA LYS A 67 -5.40 -4.37 -10.93
C LYS A 67 -5.56 -3.12 -11.81
N ALA A 68 -5.05 -1.98 -11.35
CA ALA A 68 -5.20 -0.69 -12.02
C ALA A 68 -4.20 -0.48 -13.17
N VAL A 69 -3.20 -1.36 -13.28
CA VAL A 69 -2.12 -1.26 -14.25
C VAL A 69 -1.88 -2.63 -14.87
N ASP A 70 -1.53 -2.65 -16.15
CA ASP A 70 -0.96 -3.84 -16.78
C ASP A 70 0.57 -3.78 -16.57
N SER A 71 1.05 -4.66 -15.70
CA SER A 71 2.46 -4.76 -15.35
C SER A 71 3.13 -5.99 -15.95
N LYS A 72 2.43 -6.79 -16.76
CA LYS A 72 2.91 -8.09 -17.23
C LYS A 72 4.25 -7.98 -17.95
N GLU A 73 4.40 -7.03 -18.86
CA GLU A 73 5.66 -6.82 -19.60
C GLU A 73 6.86 -6.57 -18.68
N VAL A 74 6.64 -5.92 -17.52
CA VAL A 74 7.71 -5.67 -16.55
C VAL A 74 8.13 -6.96 -15.87
N PHE A 75 7.18 -7.75 -15.38
CA PHE A 75 7.46 -8.94 -14.58
C PHE A 75 7.76 -10.19 -15.40
N GLU A 76 7.28 -10.28 -16.64
CA GLU A 76 7.53 -11.41 -17.54
C GLU A 76 9.02 -11.59 -17.83
N SER A 77 9.76 -10.47 -17.89
CA SER A 77 11.22 -10.45 -18.08
C SER A 77 12.03 -10.83 -16.83
N LEU A 78 11.40 -10.91 -15.65
CA LEU A 78 12.05 -11.15 -14.35
C LEU A 78 11.91 -12.61 -13.92
N LYS A 79 12.64 -13.02 -12.88
CA LYS A 79 12.63 -14.41 -12.41
C LYS A 79 11.28 -14.86 -11.85
N ILE A 80 10.44 -13.91 -11.38
CA ILE A 80 9.10 -14.22 -10.86
C ILE A 80 8.21 -14.90 -11.91
N SER A 81 8.40 -14.64 -13.20
CA SER A 81 7.55 -15.20 -14.26
C SER A 81 7.62 -16.72 -14.37
N LYS A 82 8.63 -17.32 -13.73
CA LYS A 82 8.85 -18.77 -13.67
C LYS A 82 8.39 -19.40 -12.35
N ALA A 83 7.94 -18.61 -11.39
CA ALA A 83 7.47 -19.09 -10.10
C ALA A 83 6.02 -19.58 -10.19
N ASP A 84 5.69 -20.59 -9.40
CA ASP A 84 4.32 -21.08 -9.29
C ASP A 84 3.40 -19.99 -8.72
N GLY A 85 2.18 -19.89 -9.24
CA GLY A 85 1.22 -18.85 -8.83
C GLY A 85 1.55 -17.43 -9.33
N TYR A 86 2.55 -17.25 -10.20
CA TYR A 86 2.90 -15.94 -10.76
C TYR A 86 1.70 -15.20 -11.38
N GLU A 87 0.97 -15.85 -12.30
CA GLU A 87 -0.18 -15.23 -12.98
C GLU A 87 -1.44 -15.17 -12.11
N GLU A 88 -1.48 -15.95 -11.02
CA GLU A 88 -2.63 -15.99 -10.09
C GLU A 88 -2.79 -14.67 -9.35
N HIS A 89 -1.69 -14.00 -9.01
CA HIS A 89 -1.70 -12.77 -8.22
C HIS A 89 -1.37 -11.50 -9.02
N LEU A 90 -0.77 -11.65 -10.20
CA LEU A 90 -0.39 -10.52 -11.06
C LEU A 90 -1.62 -9.70 -11.48
N ASN A 91 -1.62 -8.42 -11.12
CA ASN A 91 -2.64 -7.43 -11.46
C ASN A 91 -4.08 -7.84 -11.11
N LYS A 92 -4.30 -8.48 -9.95
CA LYS A 92 -5.61 -8.98 -9.50
C LYS A 92 -6.28 -8.21 -8.37
N TYR A 93 -5.56 -7.33 -7.67
CA TYR A 93 -6.03 -6.77 -6.40
C TYR A 93 -6.22 -5.26 -6.45
N ASN A 94 -7.14 -4.75 -5.63
CA ASN A 94 -7.08 -3.36 -5.25
C ASN A 94 -5.90 -3.15 -4.31
N VAL A 95 -5.16 -2.09 -4.53
CA VAL A 95 -3.94 -1.82 -3.80
C VAL A 95 -4.00 -0.42 -3.21
N ILE A 96 -3.85 -0.33 -1.89
CA ILE A 96 -3.76 0.93 -1.16
C ILE A 96 -2.31 1.14 -0.74
N ASN A 97 -1.61 2.06 -1.40
CA ASN A 97 -0.23 2.42 -1.09
C ASN A 97 -0.18 3.73 -0.30
N ILE A 98 0.29 3.70 0.93
CA ILE A 98 0.46 4.89 1.77
C ILE A 98 1.93 5.05 2.14
N SER A 99 2.49 6.23 1.86
CA SER A 99 3.84 6.61 2.30
C SER A 99 3.71 7.64 3.41
N PHE A 100 4.13 7.28 4.63
CA PHE A 100 3.92 8.12 5.82
C PHE A 100 4.96 9.24 5.97
N ASN A 101 5.95 9.32 5.09
CA ASN A 101 6.95 10.39 5.08
C ASN A 101 6.46 11.72 4.47
N THR A 102 5.24 11.78 3.93
CA THR A 102 4.69 12.99 3.30
C THR A 102 3.88 13.78 4.33
N ILE A 103 4.50 14.82 4.90
CA ILE A 103 3.82 15.75 5.83
C ILE A 103 3.24 16.91 5.01
N PRO A 104 1.98 17.31 5.20
CA PRO A 104 1.42 18.48 4.53
C PRO A 104 2.09 19.78 5.00
N ASP A 105 2.37 20.70 4.07
CA ASP A 105 3.12 21.96 4.34
C ASP A 105 2.50 22.85 5.43
N LYS A 106 1.18 22.75 5.64
CA LYS A 106 0.41 23.63 6.55
C LYS A 106 -0.06 22.93 7.82
N ASN A 107 0.21 21.64 7.99
CA ASN A 107 -0.39 20.81 9.03
C ASN A 107 0.63 20.58 10.15
N LYS A 108 0.38 21.20 11.31
CA LYS A 108 1.31 21.20 12.46
C LYS A 108 0.93 20.20 13.54
N THR A 109 -0.30 19.68 13.52
CA THR A 109 -0.80 18.74 14.53
C THR A 109 -0.90 17.32 13.99
N TYR A 110 -1.01 16.35 14.90
CA TYR A 110 -1.22 14.94 14.55
C TYR A 110 -2.55 14.73 13.84
N ASP A 111 -3.62 15.38 14.33
CA ASP A 111 -4.96 15.28 13.75
C ASP A 111 -5.00 15.81 12.32
N ASP A 112 -4.30 16.91 12.03
CA ASP A 112 -4.20 17.43 10.67
C ASP A 112 -3.44 16.46 9.74
N TYR A 113 -2.43 15.77 10.26
CA TYR A 113 -1.63 14.80 9.50
C TYR A 113 -2.42 13.54 9.17
N ILE A 114 -3.04 12.91 10.17
CA ILE A 114 -3.88 11.72 9.94
C ILE A 114 -5.14 12.08 9.18
N GLY A 115 -5.75 13.24 9.46
CA GLY A 115 -6.91 13.74 8.75
C GLY A 115 -6.65 13.90 7.25
N PHE A 116 -5.45 14.35 6.85
CA PHE A 116 -5.06 14.41 5.44
C PHE A 116 -5.01 13.04 4.77
N ILE A 117 -4.42 12.03 5.42
CA ILE A 117 -4.36 10.66 4.91
C ILE A 117 -5.78 10.08 4.80
N GLN A 118 -6.59 10.25 5.84
CA GLN A 118 -7.97 9.78 5.88
C GLN A 118 -8.83 10.43 4.80
N SER A 119 -8.75 11.75 4.62
CA SER A 119 -9.51 12.45 3.58
C SER A 119 -9.11 11.98 2.18
N GLY A 120 -7.81 11.78 1.93
CA GLY A 120 -7.35 11.27 0.65
C GLY A 120 -7.86 9.85 0.35
N LEU A 121 -7.88 8.96 1.35
CA LEU A 121 -8.48 7.62 1.20
C LEU A 121 -9.98 7.69 0.93
N VAL A 122 -10.71 8.53 1.67
CA VAL A 122 -12.15 8.72 1.49
C VAL A 122 -12.46 9.22 0.09
N ASP A 123 -11.71 10.22 -0.40
CA ASP A 123 -11.88 10.77 -1.74
C ASP A 123 -11.58 9.74 -2.83
N ASP A 124 -10.50 8.98 -2.67
CA ASP A 124 -10.13 7.90 -3.59
C ASP A 124 -11.22 6.82 -3.68
N ILE A 125 -11.75 6.35 -2.53
CA ILE A 125 -12.82 5.36 -2.48
C ILE A 125 -14.09 5.93 -3.14
N LYS A 126 -14.49 7.16 -2.81
CA LYS A 126 -15.67 7.81 -3.43
C LYS A 126 -15.55 7.93 -4.95
N ASN A 127 -14.37 8.30 -5.43
CA ASN A 127 -14.11 8.44 -6.86
C ASN A 127 -14.12 7.08 -7.58
N MET A 128 -13.59 6.03 -6.95
CA MET A 128 -13.53 4.68 -7.53
C MET A 128 -14.89 3.96 -7.49
N TYR A 129 -15.69 4.20 -6.44
CA TYR A 129 -17.00 3.58 -6.22
C TYR A 129 -18.10 4.65 -6.10
N PRO A 130 -18.41 5.40 -7.18
CA PRO A 130 -19.36 6.52 -7.13
C PRO A 130 -20.80 6.10 -6.84
N THR A 131 -21.13 4.82 -7.05
CA THR A 131 -22.45 4.24 -6.77
C THR A 131 -22.57 3.69 -5.35
N LEU A 132 -21.50 3.74 -4.55
CA LEU A 132 -21.50 3.22 -3.19
C LEU A 132 -22.32 4.16 -2.29
N GLU A 133 -23.32 3.60 -1.60
CA GLU A 133 -24.10 4.35 -0.61
C GLU A 133 -23.28 4.59 0.67
N ILE A 134 -22.46 5.64 0.66
CA ILE A 134 -21.63 6.03 1.80
C ILE A 134 -22.47 6.85 2.76
N LYS A 135 -22.69 6.30 3.96
CA LYS A 135 -23.42 7.00 5.04
C LYS A 135 -22.48 7.92 5.80
N ASN A 136 -23.01 9.02 6.35
CA ASN A 136 -22.22 10.05 7.03
C ASN A 136 -21.43 9.56 8.26
N TYR A 137 -21.79 8.40 8.82
CA TYR A 137 -21.12 7.80 9.98
C TYR A 137 -20.15 6.67 9.62
N PHE A 138 -19.95 6.40 8.32
CA PHE A 138 -18.99 5.39 7.89
C PHE A 138 -17.57 5.89 8.13
N ASN A 139 -16.76 5.06 8.79
CA ASN A 139 -15.31 5.19 8.78
C ASN A 139 -14.73 4.48 7.53
N ILE A 140 -13.41 4.54 7.35
CA ILE A 140 -12.72 3.94 6.19
C ILE A 140 -12.97 2.42 6.11
N SER A 141 -12.89 1.70 7.23
CA SER A 141 -13.21 0.27 7.26
C SER A 141 -14.61 -0.02 6.74
N ASN A 142 -15.63 0.71 7.20
CA ASN A 142 -17.00 0.56 6.73
C ASN A 142 -17.14 0.83 5.23
N MET A 143 -16.40 1.83 4.71
CA MET A 143 -16.42 2.18 3.30
C MET A 143 -15.80 1.09 2.44
N LEU A 144 -14.63 0.58 2.83
CA LEU A 144 -13.98 -0.55 2.16
C LEU A 144 -14.93 -1.76 2.18
N SER A 145 -15.58 -2.04 3.31
CA SER A 145 -16.44 -3.21 3.41
C SER A 145 -17.73 -3.14 2.64
N ALA A 146 -18.23 -1.94 2.40
CA ALA A 146 -19.36 -1.77 1.51
C ALA A 146 -18.98 -2.06 0.03
N THR A 147 -17.70 -2.06 -0.34
CA THR A 147 -17.27 -2.36 -1.72
C THR A 147 -17.41 -3.84 -2.09
N ASN A 148 -17.44 -4.75 -1.10
CA ASN A 148 -17.34 -6.21 -1.29
C ASN A 148 -16.11 -6.64 -2.13
N GLU A 149 -15.04 -5.83 -2.13
CA GLU A 149 -13.78 -6.18 -2.75
C GLU A 149 -12.69 -6.37 -1.69
N LYS A 150 -11.62 -7.08 -2.04
CA LYS A 150 -10.46 -7.23 -1.17
C LYS A 150 -9.37 -6.23 -1.53
N PHE A 151 -8.57 -5.87 -0.53
CA PHE A 151 -7.51 -4.87 -0.66
C PHE A 151 -6.18 -5.42 -0.14
N ILE A 152 -5.09 -5.05 -0.83
CA ILE A 152 -3.73 -5.20 -0.33
C ILE A 152 -3.25 -3.82 0.13
N PHE A 153 -2.83 -3.74 1.39
CA PHE A 153 -2.28 -2.53 1.99
C PHE A 153 -0.76 -2.56 1.96
N ILE A 154 -0.16 -1.49 1.44
CA ILE A 154 1.29 -1.30 1.41
C ILE A 154 1.62 -0.01 2.14
N PHE A 155 2.18 -0.15 3.33
CA PHE A 155 2.60 0.95 4.18
C PHE A 155 4.11 1.15 4.07
N ASP A 156 4.52 2.21 3.38
CA ASP A 156 5.92 2.61 3.26
C ASP A 156 6.27 3.73 4.25
N GLU A 157 7.50 3.71 4.75
CA GLU A 157 8.02 4.68 5.73
C GLU A 157 7.09 4.91 6.94
N TRP A 158 6.38 3.85 7.38
CA TRP A 158 5.50 3.92 8.56
C TRP A 158 6.26 4.33 9.83
N ASP A 159 7.55 4.00 9.91
CA ASP A 159 8.42 4.33 11.03
C ASP A 159 8.89 5.80 11.03
N TYR A 160 8.50 6.59 10.01
CA TYR A 160 8.97 7.95 9.80
C TYR A 160 8.68 8.89 10.98
N ILE A 161 7.46 8.85 11.54
CA ILE A 161 7.11 9.76 12.64
C ILE A 161 7.90 9.45 13.92
N PHE A 162 8.25 8.18 14.15
CA PHE A 162 9.06 7.74 15.28
C PHE A 162 10.51 8.18 15.10
N ASN A 163 11.08 7.90 13.93
CA ASN A 163 12.47 8.22 13.61
C ASN A 163 12.76 9.73 13.61
N ASN A 164 11.76 10.57 13.37
CA ASN A 164 11.89 12.03 13.36
C ASN A 164 11.31 12.70 14.62
N ASN A 165 10.91 11.93 15.63
CA ASN A 165 10.28 12.44 16.86
C ASN A 165 9.10 13.39 16.62
N LEU A 166 8.28 13.07 15.62
CA LEU A 166 7.06 13.80 15.31
C LEU A 166 5.91 13.27 16.16
N TYR A 167 5.05 14.18 16.61
CA TYR A 167 3.81 13.87 17.33
C TYR A 167 4.01 12.87 18.48
N VAL A 168 5.05 13.06 19.29
CA VAL A 168 5.51 12.07 20.29
C VAL A 168 4.38 11.58 21.21
N GLU A 169 3.48 12.48 21.63
CA GLU A 169 2.35 12.15 22.50
C GLU A 169 1.26 11.30 21.79
N ASN A 170 1.19 11.34 20.46
CA ASN A 170 0.21 10.64 19.62
C ASN A 170 0.77 9.41 18.90
N GLN A 171 2.02 9.02 19.16
CA GLN A 171 2.62 7.87 18.49
C GLN A 171 1.88 6.55 18.77
N ASN A 172 1.26 6.42 19.94
CA ASN A 172 0.38 5.28 20.23
C ASN A 172 -0.92 5.34 19.42
N ASP A 173 -1.54 6.52 19.32
CA ASP A 173 -2.73 6.72 18.47
C ASP A 173 -2.43 6.36 17.00
N PHE A 174 -1.21 6.65 16.55
CA PHE A 174 -0.75 6.28 15.21
C PHE A 174 -0.61 4.77 15.02
N LEU A 175 -0.11 4.05 16.03
CA LEU A 175 -0.09 2.58 16.00
C LEU A 175 -1.51 1.99 16.01
N GLU A 176 -2.44 2.60 16.77
CA GLU A 176 -3.85 2.20 16.76
C GLU A 176 -4.51 2.45 15.40
N PHE A 177 -4.10 3.48 14.67
CA PHE A 177 -4.55 3.70 13.29
C PHE A 177 -4.19 2.52 12.37
N PHE A 178 -3.05 1.85 12.55
CA PHE A 178 -2.71 0.63 11.80
C PHE A 178 -3.47 -0.61 12.26
N ALA A 179 -3.89 -0.65 13.52
CA ALA A 179 -4.56 -1.82 14.06
C ALA A 179 -5.87 -2.08 13.29
N LEU A 180 -6.20 -3.36 13.14
CA LEU A 180 -7.31 -3.94 12.36
C LEU A 180 -8.68 -3.23 12.49
N ARG A 181 -8.89 -2.40 13.51
CA ARG A 181 -10.09 -1.57 13.66
C ARG A 181 -10.27 -0.55 12.54
N THR A 182 -9.19 -0.07 11.91
CA THR A 182 -9.28 0.97 10.88
C THR A 182 -9.47 0.40 9.47
N PHE A 183 -9.00 -0.82 9.21
CA PHE A 183 -8.92 -1.39 7.86
C PHE A 183 -9.64 -2.75 7.69
N GLY A 184 -10.19 -3.34 8.77
CA GLY A 184 -11.12 -4.48 8.72
C GLY A 184 -10.51 -5.84 8.35
N GLU A 185 -11.36 -6.86 8.21
CA GLU A 185 -11.02 -8.24 7.79
C GLU A 185 -10.79 -8.38 6.27
N GLU A 186 -10.76 -7.27 5.53
CA GLU A 186 -10.79 -7.26 4.06
C GLU A 186 -9.40 -7.28 3.41
N ILE A 187 -8.43 -7.63 4.22
CA ILE A 187 -7.04 -7.78 3.83
C ILE A 187 -6.92 -9.14 3.15
N CYS A 188 -6.40 -9.13 1.91
CA CYS A 188 -5.96 -10.32 1.20
C CYS A 188 -4.77 -10.96 1.91
#